data_AF-A0A7K2LWH8-F1
#
_entry.id   AF-A0A7K2LWH8-F1
#
_cell.length_a   1.000
_cell.length_b   1.000
_cell.length_c   1.000
_cell.angle_alpha   90.00
_cell.angle_beta   90.00
_cell.angle_gamma   90.00
#
_symmetry.space_group_name_H-M   'P 1'
#
loop_
_entity.id
_entity.type
_entity.pdbx_description
1 polymer ?
#
loop_
_entity_poly.entity_id
_entity_poly.type
_entity_poly.pdbx_seq_one_letter_code
_entity_poly.pdbx_strand_id
1 'polypeptide(L)'
;MLVFGDHRLDVPTADQLRVNSNTESIRSEISGRLGIEDHLIHSPDGSAYNVHIGHALPLCLQRQTEIDDSGRLFHRQAEHEVFTALKNSLPYFLGAAGPEQAACKQQLLTTTRRLAALRRTFDQARRQASSSTTVRTALVRLAHQAGLIAELPASLQPADLETLLHTALETPAHIPTPRGEPGLADRLSAERRTLTHDLGEIDDALRLLDLWAQQTVDLTGQLHTQRSRLTPLGVLATRDDGHDTCPLCTQELPEADPAVSALSQLARELEQELTDLDALAPAREQRRRTLTAEREQLVRRVRENAGAEQALRDNNRVLRRAQDQREQQALVRGRILQALHQPAADDTVDLSALRREITRLEEHRRDLQHHVDQDDIAAETEIRLGEIARNMTAWARELGLEHADTADDVRISPTTLNVVVRTSGRRIPLDQIGSADNWIGYHLVAHLALHLYFVEQQRPVPHFIMFDQPSQAFFPEEHVHDAATLEDADWQAVRAYYHLMHKVVTQAEGHLQVIATDHAHLVSTPWFRDAVVANWRDGDALIQASWLAH
;
A
#
# COMPACT_ATOMS: atom_id res chain seq x y z
N MET A 1 -46.83 -23.41 -5.02
CA MET A 1 -46.55 -24.50 -5.98
C MET A 1 -47.10 -24.05 -7.32
N LEU A 2 -46.22 -23.88 -8.31
CA LEU A 2 -46.62 -23.52 -9.66
C LEU A 2 -47.49 -24.64 -10.23
N VAL A 3 -48.67 -24.28 -10.75
CA VAL A 3 -49.55 -25.23 -11.42
C VAL A 3 -49.18 -25.20 -12.89
N PHE A 4 -48.59 -26.29 -13.37
CA PHE A 4 -48.31 -26.50 -14.78
C PHE A 4 -49.32 -27.51 -15.31
N GLY A 5 -50.01 -27.15 -16.39
CA GLY A 5 -50.89 -28.07 -17.10
C GLY A 5 -50.40 -28.31 -18.53
N ASP A 6 -51.05 -29.26 -19.19
CA ASP A 6 -50.89 -29.54 -20.61
C ASP A 6 -51.93 -28.75 -21.43
N HIS A 7 -52.21 -29.21 -22.65
CA HIS A 7 -53.25 -28.67 -23.54
C HIS A 7 -54.68 -28.71 -22.95
N ARG A 8 -54.88 -29.23 -21.73
CA ARG A 8 -56.17 -29.31 -21.03
C ARG A 8 -56.27 -28.37 -19.84
N LEU A 9 -55.27 -27.49 -19.64
CA LEU A 9 -55.33 -26.50 -18.58
C LEU A 9 -56.33 -25.41 -18.95
N ASP A 10 -57.49 -25.43 -18.32
CA ASP A 10 -58.46 -24.33 -18.42
C ASP A 10 -57.88 -23.05 -17.80
N VAL A 11 -58.21 -21.90 -18.40
CA VAL A 11 -57.82 -20.59 -17.86
C VAL A 11 -58.45 -20.43 -16.48
N PRO A 12 -57.66 -20.21 -15.42
CA PRO A 12 -58.19 -20.10 -14.06
C PRO A 12 -59.11 -18.89 -13.93
N THR A 13 -60.20 -19.04 -13.17
CA THR A 13 -61.09 -17.91 -12.84
C THR A 13 -60.39 -16.95 -11.86
N ALA A 14 -60.87 -15.71 -11.77
CA ALA A 14 -60.28 -14.69 -10.90
C ALA A 14 -60.14 -15.17 -9.43
N ASP A 15 -61.13 -15.90 -8.92
CA ASP A 15 -61.14 -16.43 -7.55
C ASP A 15 -60.12 -17.56 -7.31
N GLN A 16 -59.62 -18.16 -8.39
CA GLN A 16 -58.60 -19.22 -8.38
C GLN A 16 -57.18 -18.65 -8.46
N LEU A 17 -57.02 -17.39 -8.88
CA LEU A 17 -55.71 -16.74 -8.98
C LEU A 17 -55.17 -16.42 -7.58
N ARG A 18 -54.00 -16.99 -7.26
CA ARG A 18 -53.27 -16.73 -5.99
C ARG A 18 -51.79 -16.59 -6.29
N VAL A 19 -51.11 -15.67 -5.61
CA VAL A 19 -49.65 -15.57 -5.66
C VAL A 19 -49.04 -16.84 -5.07
N ASN A 20 -48.44 -17.66 -5.92
CA ASN A 20 -47.96 -19.01 -5.56
C ASN A 20 -46.46 -19.24 -5.85
N SER A 21 -45.76 -18.22 -6.36
CA SER A 21 -44.35 -18.21 -6.74
C SER A 21 -43.83 -16.78 -6.92
N ASN A 22 -42.52 -16.62 -7.09
CA ASN A 22 -41.87 -15.36 -7.47
C ASN A 22 -41.35 -15.40 -8.92
N THR A 23 -40.94 -14.24 -9.45
CA THR A 23 -40.47 -14.08 -10.83
C THR A 23 -39.23 -14.92 -11.14
N GLU A 24 -38.30 -15.06 -10.20
CA GLU A 24 -37.05 -15.81 -10.40
C GLU A 24 -37.32 -17.31 -10.57
N SER A 25 -38.15 -17.89 -9.70
CA SER A 25 -38.59 -19.28 -9.80
C SER A 25 -39.37 -19.54 -11.09
N ILE A 26 -40.24 -18.62 -11.51
CA ILE A 26 -40.97 -18.74 -12.78
C ILE A 26 -40.01 -18.73 -13.97
N ARG A 27 -39.02 -17.81 -13.98
CA ARG A 27 -38.01 -17.75 -15.05
C ARG A 27 -37.21 -19.03 -15.13
N SER A 28 -36.73 -19.55 -13.99
CA SER A 28 -35.96 -20.80 -13.95
C SER A 28 -36.76 -21.99 -14.46
N GLU A 29 -38.00 -22.16 -14.01
CA GLU A 29 -38.86 -23.27 -14.44
C GLU A 29 -39.23 -23.22 -15.93
N ILE A 30 -39.59 -22.04 -16.44
CA ILE A 30 -39.91 -21.87 -17.87
C ILE A 30 -38.65 -22.06 -18.72
N SER A 31 -37.51 -21.53 -18.27
CA SER A 31 -36.21 -21.75 -18.91
C SER A 31 -35.86 -23.23 -19.03
N GLY A 32 -36.00 -23.99 -17.95
CA GLY A 32 -35.73 -25.43 -17.97
C GLY A 32 -36.63 -26.19 -18.95
N ARG A 33 -37.91 -25.81 -19.05
CA ARG A 33 -38.85 -26.43 -20.01
C ARG A 33 -38.56 -26.09 -21.47
N LEU A 34 -38.01 -24.91 -21.73
CA LEU A 34 -37.58 -24.48 -23.07
C LEU A 34 -36.21 -25.06 -23.47
N GLY A 35 -35.53 -25.78 -22.57
CA GLY A 35 -34.18 -26.29 -22.82
C GLY A 35 -33.10 -25.21 -22.74
N ILE A 36 -33.36 -24.10 -22.04
CA ILE A 36 -32.31 -23.12 -21.72
C ILE A 36 -31.44 -23.71 -20.62
N GLU A 37 -30.32 -24.28 -21.03
CA GLU A 37 -29.26 -24.77 -20.14
C GLU A 37 -28.59 -23.64 -19.35
N ASP A 38 -27.95 -23.99 -18.22
CA ASP A 38 -27.17 -23.06 -17.41
C ASP A 38 -25.99 -22.50 -18.20
N HIS A 39 -26.19 -21.33 -18.81
CA HIS A 39 -25.17 -20.62 -19.56
C HIS A 39 -24.86 -19.28 -18.90
N LEU A 40 -23.66 -19.18 -18.32
CA LEU A 40 -23.22 -18.00 -17.58
C LEU A 40 -22.57 -16.97 -18.51
N ILE A 41 -23.25 -15.85 -18.72
CA ILE A 41 -22.71 -14.70 -19.45
C ILE A 41 -21.95 -13.80 -18.48
N HIS A 42 -20.75 -13.38 -18.88
CA HIS A 42 -19.95 -12.40 -18.15
C HIS A 42 -20.01 -11.06 -18.87
N SER A 43 -20.51 -10.03 -18.18
CA SER A 43 -20.48 -8.66 -18.69
C SER A 43 -19.06 -8.09 -18.59
N PRO A 44 -18.64 -7.17 -19.48
CA PRO A 44 -17.38 -6.44 -19.36
C PRO A 44 -17.20 -5.74 -18.00
N ASP A 45 -18.31 -5.38 -17.35
CA ASP A 45 -18.34 -4.71 -16.05
C ASP A 45 -18.06 -5.65 -14.86
N GLY A 46 -17.84 -6.94 -15.13
CA GLY A 46 -17.49 -7.97 -14.14
C GLY A 46 -18.68 -8.65 -13.47
N SER A 47 -19.92 -8.27 -13.80
CA SER A 47 -21.13 -9.00 -13.41
C SER A 47 -21.29 -10.28 -14.24
N ALA A 48 -21.95 -11.29 -13.67
CA ALA A 48 -22.27 -12.53 -14.37
C ALA A 48 -23.72 -12.93 -14.10
N TYR A 49 -24.42 -13.42 -15.13
CA TYR A 49 -25.80 -13.86 -15.03
C TYR A 49 -26.07 -15.04 -15.96
N ASN A 50 -26.98 -15.92 -15.56
CA ASN A 50 -27.40 -17.04 -16.40
C ASN A 50 -28.39 -16.59 -17.48
N VAL A 51 -28.28 -17.17 -18.67
CA VAL A 51 -29.29 -17.00 -19.71
C VAL A 51 -30.62 -17.59 -19.21
N HIS A 52 -31.70 -16.84 -19.42
CA HIS A 52 -33.04 -17.27 -19.05
C HIS A 52 -34.08 -16.78 -20.07
N ILE A 53 -35.33 -17.23 -19.94
CA ILE A 53 -36.43 -16.90 -20.84
C ILE A 53 -36.64 -15.39 -21.04
N GLY A 54 -36.38 -14.58 -20.02
CA GLY A 54 -36.47 -13.12 -20.13
C GLY A 54 -35.51 -12.49 -21.16
N HIS A 55 -34.46 -13.20 -21.60
CA HIS A 55 -33.56 -12.74 -22.66
C HIS A 55 -34.02 -13.21 -24.05
N ALA A 56 -34.88 -14.23 -24.12
CA ALA A 56 -35.48 -14.72 -25.36
C ALA A 56 -36.77 -13.97 -25.70
N LEU A 57 -37.57 -13.59 -24.70
CA LEU A 57 -38.85 -12.88 -24.90
C LEU A 57 -38.76 -11.63 -25.78
N PRO A 58 -37.69 -10.81 -25.73
CA PRO A 58 -37.60 -9.66 -26.62
C PRO A 58 -37.48 -9.99 -28.11
N LEU A 59 -37.13 -11.23 -28.45
CA LEU A 59 -37.14 -11.74 -29.82
C LEU A 59 -38.57 -12.04 -30.27
N CYS A 60 -39.48 -12.42 -29.36
CA CYS A 60 -40.81 -12.93 -29.67
C CYS A 60 -41.92 -11.87 -29.72
N LEU A 61 -41.62 -10.60 -29.42
CA LEU A 61 -42.63 -9.54 -29.27
C LEU A 61 -42.26 -8.35 -30.15
N GLN A 62 -43.26 -7.77 -30.81
CA GLN A 62 -43.15 -6.53 -31.59
C GLN A 62 -44.38 -5.68 -31.31
N ARG A 63 -44.19 -4.56 -30.60
CA ARG A 63 -45.26 -3.56 -30.42
C ARG A 63 -45.47 -2.76 -31.71
N GLN A 64 -46.63 -2.11 -31.80
CA GLN A 64 -46.96 -1.17 -32.85
C GLN A 64 -45.86 -0.14 -33.10
N THR A 65 -45.33 0.50 -32.05
CA THR A 65 -44.27 1.52 -32.17
C THR A 65 -42.86 0.95 -32.38
N GLU A 66 -42.72 -0.37 -32.39
CA GLU A 66 -41.43 -1.04 -32.57
C GLU A 66 -41.32 -1.66 -33.95
N ILE A 67 -42.43 -2.17 -34.51
CA ILE A 67 -42.42 -2.79 -35.84
C ILE A 67 -42.19 -1.78 -36.97
N ASP A 68 -42.45 -0.49 -36.71
CA ASP A 68 -42.18 0.64 -37.61
C ASP A 68 -40.95 1.46 -37.18
N ASP A 69 -40.11 1.00 -36.24
CA ASP A 69 -38.92 1.74 -35.78
C ASP A 69 -37.72 1.42 -36.69
N SER A 70 -37.15 2.44 -37.35
CA SER A 70 -36.00 2.24 -38.24
C SER A 70 -34.67 2.00 -37.52
N GLY A 71 -34.59 2.34 -36.23
CA GLY A 71 -33.39 2.28 -35.40
C GLY A 71 -33.27 1.04 -34.53
N ARG A 72 -34.33 0.24 -34.36
CA ARG A 72 -34.40 -0.85 -33.38
C ARG A 72 -35.19 -2.02 -33.95
N LEU A 73 -34.72 -3.25 -33.75
CA LEU A 73 -35.39 -4.44 -34.27
C LEU A 73 -36.15 -5.22 -33.19
N PHE A 74 -35.61 -5.28 -31.97
CA PHE A 74 -36.11 -6.14 -30.90
C PHE A 74 -36.92 -5.37 -29.85
N HIS A 75 -37.82 -6.09 -29.18
CA HIS A 75 -38.66 -5.54 -28.13
C HIS A 75 -37.83 -4.86 -27.02
N ARG A 76 -38.21 -3.66 -26.59
CA ARG A 76 -37.52 -2.92 -25.50
C ARG A 76 -36.00 -2.72 -25.73
N GLN A 77 -35.51 -2.88 -26.96
CA GLN A 77 -34.09 -2.71 -27.29
C GLN A 77 -33.56 -1.30 -26.95
N ALA A 78 -34.45 -0.30 -26.84
CA ALA A 78 -34.11 1.04 -26.37
C ALA A 78 -33.53 1.08 -24.95
N GLU A 79 -33.87 0.09 -24.11
CA GLU A 79 -33.37 -0.03 -22.75
C GLU A 79 -31.95 -0.62 -22.75
N HIS A 80 -31.00 0.09 -22.14
CA HIS A 80 -29.58 -0.30 -22.16
C HIS A 80 -29.33 -1.72 -21.60
N GLU A 81 -30.06 -2.10 -20.54
CA GLU A 81 -29.98 -3.42 -19.93
C GLU A 81 -30.43 -4.52 -20.91
N VAL A 82 -31.54 -4.28 -21.63
CA VAL A 82 -32.08 -5.23 -22.62
C VAL A 82 -31.18 -5.33 -23.84
N PHE A 83 -30.68 -4.21 -24.37
CA PHE A 83 -29.72 -4.22 -25.49
C PHE A 83 -28.46 -5.03 -25.15
N THR A 84 -27.89 -4.79 -23.97
CA THR A 84 -26.68 -5.48 -23.50
C THR A 84 -26.95 -6.96 -23.28
N ALA A 85 -28.10 -7.30 -22.68
CA ALA A 85 -28.51 -8.68 -22.50
C ALA A 85 -28.68 -9.41 -23.83
N LEU A 86 -29.44 -8.83 -24.78
CA LEU A 86 -29.64 -9.38 -26.12
C LEU A 86 -28.32 -9.57 -26.85
N LYS A 87 -27.44 -8.57 -26.84
CA LYS A 87 -26.14 -8.64 -27.53
C LYS A 87 -25.29 -9.80 -27.01
N ASN A 88 -25.32 -10.05 -25.71
CA ASN A 88 -24.53 -11.11 -25.09
C ASN A 88 -25.21 -12.49 -25.17
N SER A 89 -26.54 -12.55 -25.16
CA SER A 89 -27.30 -13.81 -25.20
C SER A 89 -27.64 -14.30 -26.61
N LEU A 90 -27.63 -13.43 -27.62
CA LEU A 90 -27.94 -13.80 -29.00
C LEU A 90 -27.02 -14.92 -29.54
N PRO A 91 -25.69 -14.91 -29.32
CA PRO A 91 -24.83 -16.05 -29.71
C PRO A 91 -25.28 -17.39 -29.10
N TYR A 92 -25.74 -17.39 -27.85
CA TYR A 92 -26.27 -18.59 -27.22
C TYR A 92 -27.58 -19.07 -27.88
N PHE A 93 -28.52 -18.15 -28.13
CA PHE A 93 -29.77 -18.51 -28.81
C PHE A 93 -29.54 -18.98 -30.25
N LEU A 94 -28.54 -18.45 -30.93
CA LEU A 94 -28.12 -18.93 -32.26
C LEU A 94 -27.33 -20.25 -32.22
N GLY A 95 -26.89 -20.71 -31.05
CA GLY A 95 -26.07 -21.92 -30.93
C GLY A 95 -24.59 -21.72 -31.28
N ALA A 96 -24.13 -20.46 -31.33
CA ALA A 96 -22.73 -20.11 -31.53
C ALA A 96 -21.90 -20.13 -30.23
N ALA A 97 -22.54 -20.18 -29.06
CA ALA A 97 -21.89 -20.28 -27.75
C ALA A 97 -22.51 -21.41 -26.92
N GLY A 98 -21.72 -22.46 -26.61
CA GLY A 98 -22.14 -23.63 -25.83
C GLY A 98 -21.78 -23.58 -24.33
N PRO A 99 -22.33 -24.50 -23.51
CA PRO A 99 -22.05 -24.58 -22.06
C PRO A 99 -20.58 -24.94 -21.75
N GLU A 100 -19.96 -25.83 -22.52
CA GLU A 100 -18.54 -26.23 -22.34
C GLU A 100 -17.58 -25.04 -22.53
N GLN A 101 -17.93 -24.11 -23.42
CA GLN A 101 -17.12 -22.92 -23.73
C GLN A 101 -17.22 -21.86 -22.63
N ALA A 102 -18.41 -21.66 -22.06
CA ALA A 102 -18.59 -20.80 -20.88
C ALA A 102 -17.80 -21.35 -19.68
N ALA A 103 -17.83 -22.66 -19.47
CA ALA A 103 -17.03 -23.34 -18.45
C ALA A 103 -15.52 -23.15 -18.69
N CYS A 104 -15.05 -23.28 -19.92
CA CYS A 104 -13.64 -23.08 -20.30
C CYS A 104 -13.18 -21.63 -20.04
N LYS A 105 -13.97 -20.62 -20.42
CA LYS A 105 -13.69 -19.21 -20.11
C LYS A 105 -13.67 -18.93 -18.61
N GLN A 106 -14.57 -19.51 -17.84
CA GLN A 106 -14.57 -19.38 -16.38
C GLN A 106 -13.34 -20.03 -15.74
N GLN A 107 -12.95 -21.22 -16.20
CA GLN A 107 -11.72 -21.88 -15.77
C GLN A 107 -10.48 -21.04 -16.11
N LEU A 108 -10.46 -20.38 -17.27
CA LEU A 108 -9.38 -19.48 -17.68
C LEU A 108 -9.29 -18.25 -16.75
N LEU A 109 -10.42 -17.61 -16.43
CA LEU A 109 -10.48 -16.47 -15.51
C LEU A 109 -10.03 -16.83 -14.09
N THR A 110 -10.55 -17.94 -13.55
CA THR A 110 -10.21 -18.42 -12.20
C THR A 110 -8.74 -18.82 -12.10
N THR A 111 -8.21 -19.54 -13.11
CA THR A 111 -6.79 -19.90 -13.22
C THR A 111 -5.92 -18.64 -13.30
N THR A 112 -6.31 -17.65 -14.09
CA THR A 112 -5.56 -16.38 -14.23
C THR A 112 -5.51 -15.60 -12.92
N ARG A 113 -6.62 -15.51 -12.18
CA ARG A 113 -6.66 -14.87 -10.85
C ARG A 113 -5.79 -15.62 -9.85
N ARG A 114 -5.87 -16.96 -9.80
CA ARG A 114 -5.06 -17.80 -8.92
C ARG A 114 -3.56 -17.62 -9.21
N LEU A 115 -3.18 -17.62 -10.48
CA LEU A 115 -1.81 -17.39 -10.92
C LEU A 115 -1.30 -15.99 -10.52
N ALA A 116 -2.13 -14.95 -10.66
CA ALA A 116 -1.78 -13.60 -10.21
C ALA A 116 -1.62 -13.48 -8.69
N ALA A 117 -2.42 -14.22 -7.91
CA ALA A 117 -2.23 -14.30 -6.45
C ALA A 117 -0.94 -15.04 -6.09
N LEU A 118 -0.70 -16.20 -6.71
CA LEU A 118 0.47 -17.03 -6.46
C LEU A 118 1.80 -16.32 -6.81
N ARG A 119 1.82 -15.57 -7.93
CA ARG A 119 2.97 -14.73 -8.31
C ARG A 119 3.25 -13.64 -7.28
N ARG A 120 2.22 -12.97 -6.75
CA ARG A 120 2.37 -11.96 -5.68
C ARG A 120 2.97 -12.59 -4.41
N THR A 121 2.47 -13.76 -4.00
CA THR A 121 3.01 -14.50 -2.86
C THR A 121 4.47 -14.90 -3.07
N PHE A 122 4.81 -15.39 -4.26
CA PHE A 122 6.19 -15.75 -4.63
C PHE A 122 7.12 -14.52 -4.58
N ASP A 123 6.73 -13.40 -5.16
CA ASP A 123 7.53 -12.17 -5.15
C ASP A 123 7.74 -11.63 -3.73
N GLN A 124 6.71 -11.69 -2.88
CA GLN A 124 6.80 -11.29 -1.47
C GLN A 124 7.78 -12.19 -0.71
N ALA A 125 7.65 -13.50 -0.84
CA ALA A 125 8.55 -14.47 -0.20
C ALA A 125 10.00 -14.27 -0.68
N ARG A 126 10.22 -14.05 -1.99
CA ARG A 126 11.55 -13.79 -2.55
C ARG A 126 12.18 -12.51 -2.00
N ARG A 127 11.40 -11.43 -1.86
CA ARG A 127 11.88 -10.16 -1.28
C ARG A 127 12.24 -10.31 0.20
N GLN A 128 11.43 -11.03 0.98
CA GLN A 128 11.71 -11.31 2.38
C GLN A 128 12.99 -12.14 2.56
N ALA A 129 13.19 -13.19 1.75
CA ALA A 129 14.42 -13.97 1.76
C ALA A 129 15.67 -13.11 1.46
N SER A 130 15.62 -12.29 0.41
CA SER A 130 16.74 -11.39 0.04
C SER A 130 17.04 -10.32 1.10
N SER A 131 15.99 -9.78 1.73
CA SER A 131 16.14 -8.80 2.83
C SER A 131 16.79 -9.44 4.07
N SER A 132 16.37 -10.67 4.43
CA SER A 132 16.95 -11.42 5.56
C SER A 132 18.45 -11.65 5.37
N THR A 133 18.88 -12.06 4.17
CA THR A 133 20.31 -12.25 3.84
C THR A 133 21.11 -10.95 3.97
N THR A 134 20.53 -9.82 3.54
CA THR A 134 21.18 -8.50 3.63
C THR A 134 21.37 -8.06 5.09
N VAL A 135 20.34 -8.24 5.92
CA VAL A 135 20.39 -7.94 7.36
C VAL A 135 21.44 -8.79 8.07
N ARG A 136 21.47 -10.11 7.81
CA ARG A 136 22.47 -11.02 8.41
C ARG A 136 23.89 -10.67 7.99
N THR A 137 24.10 -10.30 6.73
CA THR A 137 25.41 -9.83 6.24
C THR A 137 25.88 -8.57 6.98
N ALA A 138 24.97 -7.60 7.20
CA ALA A 138 25.29 -6.39 7.95
C ALA A 138 25.63 -6.70 9.42
N LEU A 139 24.91 -7.63 10.05
CA LEU A 139 25.17 -8.04 11.43
C LEU A 139 26.52 -8.75 11.60
N VAL A 140 26.94 -9.60 10.67
CA VAL A 140 28.27 -10.22 10.69
C VAL A 140 29.37 -9.16 10.61
N ARG A 141 29.20 -8.14 9.75
CA ARG A 141 30.16 -7.02 9.65
C ARG A 141 30.21 -6.20 10.95
N LEU A 142 29.06 -5.94 11.58
CA LEU A 142 28.98 -5.27 12.88
C LEU A 142 29.63 -6.09 13.99
N ALA A 143 29.46 -7.42 13.98
CA ALA A 143 30.09 -8.33 14.92
C ALA A 143 31.62 -8.34 14.80
N HIS A 144 32.15 -8.31 13.57
CA HIS A 144 33.57 -8.14 13.33
C HIS A 144 34.09 -6.79 13.84
N GLN A 145 33.39 -5.69 13.54
CA GLN A 145 33.79 -4.36 14.04
C GLN A 145 33.78 -4.28 15.58
N ALA A 146 32.87 -4.99 16.25
CA ALA A 146 32.80 -5.09 17.71
C ALA A 146 33.84 -6.07 18.31
N GLY A 147 34.66 -6.73 17.48
CA GLY A 147 35.67 -7.69 17.90
C GLY A 147 35.10 -9.03 18.38
N LEU A 148 33.86 -9.37 18.00
CA LEU A 148 33.23 -10.66 18.31
C LEU A 148 33.61 -11.76 17.30
N ILE A 149 34.08 -11.36 16.11
CA ILE A 149 34.57 -12.23 15.03
C ILE A 149 35.97 -11.74 14.65
N ALA A 150 36.96 -12.63 14.66
CA ALA A 150 38.36 -12.28 14.45
C ALA A 150 38.73 -12.06 12.98
N GLU A 151 38.23 -12.90 12.08
CA GLU A 151 38.52 -12.82 10.64
C GLU A 151 37.23 -12.90 9.83
N LEU A 152 37.14 -12.02 8.82
CA LEU A 152 36.07 -12.01 7.84
C LEU A 152 36.55 -12.69 6.56
N PRO A 153 35.84 -13.71 6.05
CA PRO A 153 36.12 -14.27 4.73
C PRO A 153 36.00 -13.21 3.62
N ALA A 154 36.81 -13.31 2.58
CA ALA A 154 36.79 -12.38 1.44
C ALA A 154 35.44 -12.35 0.70
N SER A 155 34.70 -13.45 0.70
CA SER A 155 33.29 -13.51 0.28
C SER A 155 32.43 -14.13 1.36
N LEU A 156 31.41 -13.42 1.82
CA LEU A 156 30.41 -13.94 2.75
C LEU A 156 29.35 -14.71 1.96
N GLN A 157 29.37 -16.04 2.04
CA GLN A 157 28.30 -16.86 1.48
C GLN A 157 27.13 -16.98 2.46
N PRO A 158 25.87 -17.13 1.99
CA PRO A 158 24.70 -17.22 2.85
C PRO A 158 24.79 -18.33 3.91
N ALA A 159 25.41 -19.46 3.57
CA ALA A 159 25.58 -20.61 4.46
C ALA A 159 26.55 -20.34 5.63
N ASP A 160 27.51 -19.43 5.45
CA ASP A 160 28.50 -19.11 6.49
C ASP A 160 27.98 -18.07 7.49
N LEU A 161 26.94 -17.31 7.12
CA LEU A 161 26.40 -16.22 7.93
C LEU A 161 25.86 -16.71 9.27
N GLU A 162 25.13 -17.82 9.28
CA GLU A 162 24.52 -18.36 10.49
C GLU A 162 25.58 -18.86 11.47
N THR A 163 26.55 -19.63 10.97
CA THR A 163 27.71 -20.10 11.75
C THR A 163 28.51 -18.95 12.37
N LEU A 164 28.76 -17.88 11.59
CA LEU A 164 29.49 -16.69 12.06
C LEU A 164 28.71 -15.89 13.13
N LEU A 165 27.38 -15.78 12.97
CA LEU A 165 26.51 -15.13 13.95
C LEU A 165 26.42 -15.92 15.26
N HIS A 166 26.34 -17.26 15.19
CA HIS A 166 26.40 -18.12 16.37
C HIS A 166 27.76 -18.02 17.07
N THR A 167 28.86 -18.05 16.32
CA THR A 167 30.22 -17.84 16.85
C THR A 167 30.31 -16.52 17.62
N ALA A 168 29.75 -15.43 17.08
CA ALA A 168 29.77 -14.12 17.74
C ALA A 168 28.98 -14.08 19.07
N LEU A 169 27.97 -14.95 19.25
CA LEU A 169 27.24 -15.10 20.50
C LEU A 169 28.03 -15.87 21.55
N GLU A 170 28.82 -16.85 21.13
CA GLU A 170 29.60 -17.74 22.00
C GLU A 170 30.94 -17.16 22.44
N THR A 171 31.48 -16.17 21.72
CA THR A 171 32.74 -15.51 22.07
C THR A 171 32.71 -15.03 23.54
N PRO A 172 33.65 -15.42 24.41
CA PRO A 172 33.65 -14.97 25.80
C PRO A 172 33.88 -13.45 25.87
N ALA A 173 33.05 -12.73 26.63
CA ALA A 173 33.39 -11.35 26.97
C ALA A 173 34.53 -11.41 28.01
N HIS A 174 35.69 -10.85 27.69
CA HIS A 174 36.73 -10.68 28.71
C HIS A 174 36.23 -9.65 29.73
N ILE A 175 36.12 -10.05 30.99
CA ILE A 175 35.64 -9.19 32.08
C ILE A 175 36.84 -8.80 32.94
N PRO A 176 37.41 -7.59 32.78
CA PRO A 176 38.21 -7.01 33.84
C PRO A 176 37.25 -6.68 34.99
N THR A 177 37.26 -7.46 36.06
CA THR A 177 36.58 -7.06 37.30
C THR A 177 37.28 -5.81 37.85
N PRO A 178 36.58 -4.68 38.00
CA PRO A 178 37.18 -3.49 38.59
C PRO A 178 37.50 -3.79 40.06
N ARG A 179 38.78 -3.93 40.38
CA ARG A 179 39.29 -3.86 41.75
C ARG A 179 39.62 -2.40 42.06
N GLY A 180 38.59 -1.59 42.23
CA GLY A 180 38.73 -0.20 42.68
C GLY A 180 38.26 -0.09 44.12
N GLU A 181 39.07 0.48 45.00
CA GLU A 181 38.63 0.83 46.35
C GLU A 181 37.72 2.07 46.27
N PRO A 182 36.45 2.00 46.70
CA PRO A 182 35.53 3.13 46.65
C PRO A 182 36.09 4.31 47.47
N GLY A 183 36.05 5.52 46.90
CA GLY A 183 36.50 6.75 47.60
C GLY A 183 38.01 6.97 47.64
N LEU A 184 38.84 6.16 46.98
CA LEU A 184 40.30 6.40 46.89
C LEU A 184 40.62 7.74 46.22
N ALA A 185 39.90 8.12 45.16
CA ALA A 185 40.10 9.42 44.50
C ALA A 185 39.79 10.60 45.43
N ASP A 186 38.71 10.52 46.20
CA ASP A 186 38.31 11.57 47.13
C ASP A 186 39.31 11.69 48.29
N ARG A 187 39.80 10.55 48.80
CA ARG A 187 40.85 10.51 49.84
C ARG A 187 42.17 11.11 49.34
N LEU A 188 42.64 10.75 48.14
CA LEU A 188 43.85 11.32 47.55
C LEU A 188 43.71 12.84 47.34
N SER A 189 42.54 13.30 46.88
CA SER A 189 42.27 14.72 46.67
C SER A 189 42.22 15.50 47.99
N ALA A 190 41.59 14.93 49.02
CA ALA A 190 41.57 15.50 50.37
C ALA A 190 42.98 15.58 50.96
N GLU A 191 43.76 14.50 50.86
CA GLU A 191 45.16 14.46 51.31
C GLU A 191 46.01 15.51 50.59
N ARG A 192 45.86 15.67 49.27
CA ARG A 192 46.58 16.71 48.52
C ARG A 192 46.26 18.12 49.03
N ARG A 193 44.99 18.41 49.36
CA ARG A 193 44.61 19.72 49.91
C ARG A 193 45.31 19.99 51.23
N THR A 194 45.32 19.00 52.14
CA THR A 194 46.04 19.10 53.43
C THR A 194 47.54 19.30 53.21
N LEU A 195 48.18 18.44 52.41
CA LEU A 195 49.62 18.54 52.12
C LEU A 195 50.03 19.88 51.50
N THR A 196 49.19 20.44 50.61
CA THR A 196 49.46 21.74 49.97
C THR A 196 49.28 22.89 50.96
N HIS A 197 48.31 22.79 51.87
CA HIS A 197 48.10 23.76 52.93
C HIS A 197 49.28 23.76 53.91
N ASP A 198 49.67 22.59 54.41
CA ASP A 198 50.82 22.43 55.32
C ASP A 198 52.12 22.95 54.69
N LEU A 199 52.32 22.68 53.39
CA LEU A 199 53.47 23.18 52.64
C LEU A 199 53.47 24.72 52.56
N GLY A 200 52.29 25.32 52.37
CA GLY A 200 52.11 26.76 52.40
C GLY A 200 52.47 27.37 53.75
N GLU A 201 52.03 26.75 54.86
CA GLU A 201 52.37 27.23 56.21
C GLU A 201 53.87 27.16 56.48
N ILE A 202 54.56 26.10 56.04
CA ILE A 202 56.01 25.97 56.19
C ILE A 202 56.75 26.99 55.31
N ASP A 203 56.30 27.19 54.07
CA ASP A 203 56.89 28.19 53.17
C ASP A 203 56.74 29.62 53.73
N ASP A 204 55.60 29.93 54.34
CA ASP A 204 55.36 31.23 55.00
C ASP A 204 56.21 31.38 56.27
N ALA A 205 56.36 30.33 57.08
CA ALA A 205 57.22 30.32 58.26
C ALA A 205 58.71 30.50 57.90
N LEU A 206 59.19 29.84 56.84
CA LEU A 206 60.55 30.02 56.32
C LEU A 206 60.76 31.45 55.83
N ARG A 207 59.80 32.02 55.08
CA ARG A 207 59.86 33.40 54.60
C ARG A 207 59.95 34.41 55.76
N LEU A 208 59.17 34.19 56.82
CA LEU A 208 59.21 35.03 58.03
C LEU A 208 60.56 34.92 58.75
N LEU A 209 61.12 33.71 58.87
CA LEU A 209 62.45 33.50 59.46
C LEU A 209 63.56 34.16 58.65
N ASP A 210 63.50 34.10 57.32
CA ASP A 210 64.48 34.75 56.45
C ASP A 210 64.40 36.28 56.55
N LEU A 211 63.17 36.84 56.61
CA LEU A 211 62.96 38.26 56.84
C LEU A 211 63.52 38.70 58.20
N TRP A 212 63.24 37.93 59.26
CA TRP A 212 63.77 38.22 60.60
C TRP A 212 65.30 38.13 60.64
N ALA A 213 65.89 37.17 59.93
CA ALA A 213 67.34 37.05 59.82
C ALA A 213 67.97 38.29 59.15
N GLN A 214 67.37 38.78 58.06
CA GLN A 214 67.82 40.00 57.38
C GLN A 214 67.75 41.23 58.29
N GLN A 215 66.60 41.45 58.94
CA GLN A 215 66.42 42.57 59.87
C GLN A 215 67.38 42.51 61.07
N THR A 216 67.67 41.30 61.57
CA THR A 216 68.63 41.12 62.67
C THR A 216 70.04 41.50 62.22
N VAL A 217 70.46 41.12 61.01
CA VAL A 217 71.78 41.50 60.46
C VAL A 217 71.90 43.02 60.34
N ASP A 218 70.86 43.69 59.84
CA ASP A 218 70.83 45.15 59.72
C ASP A 218 70.92 45.83 61.10
N LEU A 219 70.16 45.34 62.09
CA LEU A 219 70.18 45.85 63.46
C LEU A 219 71.56 45.63 64.13
N THR A 220 72.11 44.42 64.07
CA THR A 220 73.43 44.10 64.62
C THR A 220 74.52 44.98 63.99
N GLY A 221 74.44 45.25 62.68
CA GLY A 221 75.34 46.18 62.00
C GLY A 221 75.26 47.62 62.54
N GLN A 222 74.05 48.10 62.84
CA GLN A 222 73.83 49.41 63.46
C GLN A 222 74.39 49.45 64.89
N LEU A 223 74.11 48.44 65.71
CA LEU A 223 74.59 48.35 67.10
C LEU A 223 76.13 48.25 67.16
N HIS A 224 76.76 47.47 66.27
CA HIS A 224 78.22 47.43 66.16
C HIS A 224 78.84 48.79 65.80
N THR A 225 78.17 49.57 64.94
CA THR A 225 78.62 50.92 64.58
C THR A 225 78.53 51.86 65.79
N GLN A 226 77.42 51.82 66.54
CA GLN A 226 77.23 52.62 67.76
C GLN A 226 78.26 52.25 68.83
N ARG A 227 78.47 50.94 69.08
CA ARG A 227 79.50 50.45 70.01
C ARG A 227 80.90 50.92 69.61
N SER A 228 81.25 50.81 68.33
CA SER A 228 82.58 51.20 67.83
C SER A 228 82.91 52.68 68.07
N ARG A 229 81.89 53.56 68.09
CA ARG A 229 82.06 54.98 68.43
C ARG A 229 82.32 55.21 69.92
N LEU A 230 81.91 54.29 70.78
CA LEU A 230 82.07 54.36 72.24
C LEU A 230 83.34 53.65 72.73
N THR A 231 83.96 52.79 71.93
CA THR A 231 85.24 52.11 72.24
C THR A 231 86.36 53.03 72.76
N PRO A 232 86.55 54.27 72.26
CA PRO A 232 87.57 55.17 72.77
C PRO A 232 87.43 55.52 74.27
N LEU A 233 86.23 55.38 74.85
CA LEU A 233 85.98 55.63 76.27
C LEU A 233 86.72 54.65 77.19
N GLY A 234 86.92 53.39 76.75
CA GLY A 234 87.62 52.37 77.55
C GLY A 234 89.13 52.58 77.69
N VAL A 235 89.72 53.43 76.84
CA VAL A 235 91.15 53.79 76.86
C VAL A 235 91.40 54.99 77.78
N LEU A 236 90.37 55.82 78.00
CA LEU A 236 90.41 57.01 78.85
C LEU A 236 90.00 56.64 80.28
N ALA A 237 90.88 55.94 81.00
CA ALA A 237 90.67 55.71 82.42
C ALA A 237 90.93 56.98 83.24
N THR A 238 89.94 57.34 84.06
CA THR A 238 90.01 58.14 85.29
C THR A 238 90.27 59.66 85.19
N ARG A 239 89.18 60.43 85.29
CA ARG A 239 88.98 61.52 86.28
C ARG A 239 87.52 61.98 86.22
N ASP A 240 86.82 61.91 87.35
CA ASP A 240 85.41 62.29 87.47
C ASP A 240 85.32 63.71 88.03
N ASP A 241 85.94 64.65 87.31
CA ASP A 241 86.13 66.02 87.77
C ASP A 241 85.27 66.97 86.90
N GLY A 242 84.10 67.37 87.43
CA GLY A 242 83.28 68.52 87.00
C GLY A 242 82.64 68.47 85.60
N HIS A 243 81.38 68.02 85.51
CA HIS A 243 80.61 67.95 84.25
C HIS A 243 80.01 69.30 83.78
N ASP A 244 80.10 70.31 84.63
CA ASP A 244 79.40 71.58 84.43
C ASP A 244 80.36 72.64 83.85
N THR A 245 81.60 72.29 83.51
CA THR A 245 82.63 73.25 83.10
C THR A 245 83.44 72.77 81.90
N CYS A 246 83.49 73.58 80.84
CA CYS A 246 84.18 73.24 79.61
C CYS A 246 85.71 73.11 79.84
N PRO A 247 86.33 71.96 79.53
CA PRO A 247 87.76 71.72 79.80
C PRO A 247 88.72 72.53 78.91
N LEU A 248 88.22 73.19 77.85
CA LEU A 248 89.05 73.99 76.94
C LEU A 248 89.08 75.48 77.29
N CYS A 249 87.93 76.05 77.67
CA CYS A 249 87.77 77.48 77.92
C CYS A 249 87.30 77.82 79.34
N THR A 250 87.08 76.81 80.17
CA THR A 250 86.72 76.93 81.60
C THR A 250 85.39 77.66 81.88
N GLN A 251 84.51 77.80 80.87
CA GLN A 251 83.16 78.34 81.04
C GLN A 251 82.19 77.28 81.55
N GLU A 252 81.23 77.69 82.38
CA GLU A 252 80.12 76.82 82.79
C GLU A 252 79.24 76.46 81.59
N LEU A 253 78.95 75.16 81.45
CA LEU A 253 78.15 74.62 80.35
C LEU A 253 76.65 74.75 80.69
N PRO A 254 75.81 75.31 79.80
CA PRO A 254 74.35 75.41 80.01
C PRO A 254 73.65 74.05 80.16
N GLU A 255 74.18 73.03 79.51
CA GLU A 255 73.82 71.62 79.70
C GLU A 255 75.10 70.85 79.97
N ALA A 256 75.17 70.18 81.11
CA ALA A 256 76.32 69.39 81.51
C ALA A 256 76.54 68.23 80.52
N ASP A 257 77.80 67.95 80.19
CA ASP A 257 78.12 66.80 79.37
C ASP A 257 77.70 65.51 80.09
N PRO A 258 77.11 64.52 79.38
CA PRO A 258 76.73 63.26 80.00
C PRO A 258 77.96 62.61 80.61
N ALA A 259 77.84 62.22 81.89
CA ALA A 259 78.94 61.63 82.62
C ALA A 259 79.52 60.41 81.88
N VAL A 260 80.84 60.23 81.97
CA VAL A 260 81.54 59.06 81.40
C VAL A 260 80.92 57.76 81.92
N SER A 261 80.38 57.78 83.15
CA SER A 261 79.62 56.67 83.74
C SER A 261 78.34 56.33 82.98
N ALA A 262 77.60 57.32 82.48
CA ALA A 262 76.38 57.12 81.68
C ALA A 262 76.71 56.56 80.28
N LEU A 263 77.75 57.07 79.62
CA LEU A 263 78.20 56.52 78.32
C LEU A 263 78.81 55.12 78.46
N SER A 264 79.52 54.84 79.56
CA SER A 264 80.04 53.51 79.87
C SER A 264 78.93 52.52 80.27
N GLN A 265 77.84 53.01 80.86
CA GLN A 265 76.65 52.22 81.08
C GLN A 265 75.96 51.88 79.75
N LEU A 266 75.76 52.86 78.87
CA LEU A 266 75.20 52.63 77.54
C LEU A 266 76.06 51.66 76.70
N ALA A 267 77.39 51.77 76.77
CA ALA A 267 78.29 50.84 76.07
C ALA A 267 78.13 49.39 76.59
N ARG A 268 77.95 49.20 77.90
CA ARG A 268 77.68 47.88 78.49
C ARG A 268 76.29 47.35 78.12
N GLU A 269 75.28 48.23 78.10
CA GLU A 269 73.93 47.88 77.66
C GLU A 269 73.93 47.43 76.18
N LEU A 270 74.63 48.14 75.29
CA LEU A 270 74.80 47.77 73.88
C LEU A 270 75.60 46.47 73.69
N GLU A 271 76.64 46.24 74.50
CA GLU A 271 77.39 44.97 74.48
C GLU A 271 76.55 43.78 74.94
N GLN A 272 75.70 44.00 75.96
CA GLN A 272 74.76 42.99 76.42
C GLN A 272 73.70 42.70 75.34
N GLU A 273 73.12 43.72 74.71
CA GLU A 273 72.14 43.56 73.63
C GLU A 273 72.73 42.86 72.40
N LEU A 274 73.96 43.17 72.00
CA LEU A 274 74.68 42.44 70.95
C LEU A 274 74.92 40.97 71.32
N THR A 275 75.29 40.69 72.57
CA THR A 275 75.51 39.32 73.08
C THR A 275 74.20 38.52 73.08
N ASP A 276 73.10 39.14 73.49
CA ASP A 276 71.77 38.52 73.51
C ASP A 276 71.29 38.22 72.08
N LEU A 277 71.53 39.12 71.11
CA LEU A 277 71.20 38.90 69.70
C LEU A 277 72.06 37.79 69.06
N ASP A 278 73.36 37.74 69.36
CA ASP A 278 74.26 36.68 68.87
C ASP A 278 73.89 35.31 69.46
N ALA A 279 73.43 35.26 70.71
CA ALA A 279 72.95 34.03 71.35
C ALA A 279 71.70 33.44 70.66
N LEU A 280 70.90 34.26 69.95
CA LEU A 280 69.70 33.81 69.22
C LEU A 280 70.00 33.22 67.83
N ALA A 281 71.17 33.51 67.24
CA ALA A 281 71.56 33.02 65.92
C ALA A 281 71.55 31.48 65.76
N PRO A 282 72.14 30.67 66.68
CA PRO A 282 72.13 29.21 66.56
C PRO A 282 70.72 28.60 66.68
N ALA A 283 69.85 29.17 67.53
CA ALA A 283 68.47 28.72 67.68
C ALA A 283 67.65 28.95 66.39
N ARG A 284 67.84 30.10 65.74
CA ARG A 284 67.21 30.44 64.46
C ARG A 284 67.68 29.52 63.32
N GLU A 285 68.99 29.28 63.21
CA GLU A 285 69.54 28.37 62.20
C GLU A 285 69.01 26.94 62.37
N GLN A 286 68.93 26.46 63.60
CA GLN A 286 68.36 25.15 63.91
C GLN A 286 66.88 25.09 63.50
N ARG A 287 66.09 26.13 63.80
CA ARG A 287 64.67 26.19 63.39
C ARG A 287 64.51 26.20 61.88
N ARG A 288 65.36 26.94 61.16
CA ARG A 288 65.37 26.97 59.68
C ARG A 288 65.68 25.59 59.11
N ARG A 289 66.70 24.90 59.61
CA ARG A 289 67.04 23.53 59.18
C ARG A 289 65.88 22.55 59.39
N THR A 290 65.21 22.62 60.54
CA THR A 290 64.04 21.79 60.83
C THR A 290 62.92 22.05 59.82
N LEU A 291 62.55 23.32 59.60
CA LEU A 291 61.49 23.66 58.64
C LEU A 291 61.85 23.31 57.19
N THR A 292 63.11 23.46 56.79
CA THR A 292 63.58 23.02 55.46
C THR A 292 63.47 21.51 55.29
N ALA A 293 63.81 20.72 56.31
CA ALA A 293 63.65 19.28 56.28
C ALA A 293 62.17 18.86 56.22
N GLU A 294 61.30 19.51 57.00
CA GLU A 294 59.85 19.29 56.94
C GLU A 294 59.27 19.64 55.56
N ARG A 295 59.72 20.76 54.96
CA ARG A 295 59.36 21.17 53.60
C ARG A 295 59.72 20.11 52.56
N GLU A 296 60.95 19.58 52.60
CA GLU A 296 61.39 18.53 51.68
C GLU A 296 60.53 17.26 51.81
N GLN A 297 60.13 16.90 53.03
CA GLN A 297 59.24 15.77 53.28
C GLN A 297 57.85 16.02 52.70
N LEU A 298 57.26 17.20 52.90
CA LEU A 298 55.95 17.55 52.33
C LEU A 298 55.99 17.57 50.80
N VAL A 299 57.01 18.16 50.18
CA VAL A 299 57.19 18.17 48.72
C VAL A 299 57.24 16.75 48.15
N ARG A 300 57.93 15.83 48.84
CA ARG A 300 57.97 14.41 48.45
C ARG A 300 56.57 13.78 48.48
N ARG A 301 55.84 13.97 49.59
CA ARG A 301 54.47 13.43 49.74
C ARG A 301 53.49 13.99 48.71
N VAL A 302 53.60 15.27 48.36
CA VAL A 302 52.79 15.89 47.29
C VAL A 302 53.07 15.23 45.94
N ARG A 303 54.35 14.94 45.61
CA ARG A 303 54.72 14.24 44.37
C ARG A 303 54.20 12.81 44.32
N GLU A 304 54.31 12.07 45.42
CA GLU A 304 53.80 10.70 45.54
C GLU A 304 52.27 10.66 45.36
N ASN A 305 51.54 11.57 46.01
CA ASN A 305 50.10 11.70 45.86
C ASN A 305 49.70 12.06 44.41
N ALA A 306 50.42 12.98 43.75
CA ALA A 306 50.18 13.33 42.35
C ALA A 306 50.41 12.14 41.39
N GLY A 307 51.45 11.32 41.64
CA GLY A 307 51.70 10.09 40.90
C GLY A 307 50.58 9.06 41.08
N ALA A 308 50.07 8.90 42.31
CA ALA A 308 48.94 8.02 42.60
C ALA A 308 47.64 8.48 41.93
N GLU A 309 47.33 9.78 41.94
CA GLU A 309 46.17 10.33 41.22
C GLU A 309 46.25 10.08 39.70
N GLN A 310 47.44 10.26 39.11
CA GLN A 310 47.64 10.05 37.67
C GLN A 310 47.46 8.57 37.30
N ALA A 311 48.05 7.64 38.05
CA ALA A 311 47.88 6.21 37.85
C ALA A 311 46.40 5.78 37.95
N LEU A 312 45.66 6.35 38.90
CA LEU A 312 44.23 6.09 39.06
C LEU A 312 43.41 6.61 37.86
N ARG A 313 43.73 7.79 37.33
CA ARG A 313 43.09 8.35 36.13
C ARG A 313 43.34 7.50 34.89
N ASP A 314 44.57 7.03 34.71
CA ASP A 314 44.91 6.19 33.56
C ASP A 314 44.23 4.82 33.64
N ASN A 315 44.17 4.20 34.83
CA ASN A 315 43.40 2.99 35.06
C ASN A 315 41.90 3.18 34.78
N ASN A 316 41.31 4.30 35.23
CA ASN A 316 39.91 4.62 34.97
C ASN A 316 39.61 4.82 33.47
N ARG A 317 40.56 5.37 32.69
CA ARG A 317 40.41 5.48 31.23
C ARG A 317 40.41 4.13 30.54
N VAL A 318 41.28 3.20 30.96
CA VAL A 318 41.31 1.83 30.45
C VAL A 318 39.99 1.11 30.79
N LEU A 319 39.51 1.24 32.02
CA LEU A 319 38.23 0.67 32.45
C LEU A 319 37.04 1.22 31.65
N ARG A 320 36.97 2.53 31.39
CA ARG A 320 35.91 3.14 30.57
C ARG A 320 35.91 2.60 29.14
N ARG A 321 37.08 2.52 28.49
CA ARG A 321 37.19 1.92 27.14
C ARG A 321 36.73 0.47 27.11
N ALA A 322 37.06 -0.31 28.15
CA ALA A 322 36.58 -1.68 28.28
C ALA A 322 35.05 -1.76 28.51
N GLN A 323 34.46 -0.81 29.24
CA GLN A 323 33.01 -0.69 29.43
C GLN A 323 32.30 -0.31 28.13
N ASP A 324 32.77 0.71 27.41
CA ASP A 324 32.19 1.15 26.14
C ASP A 324 32.22 0.00 25.11
N GLN A 325 33.34 -0.73 25.03
CA GLN A 325 33.47 -1.92 24.19
C GLN A 325 32.47 -3.02 24.59
N ARG A 326 32.22 -3.20 25.89
CA ARG A 326 31.23 -4.16 26.41
C ARG A 326 29.81 -3.76 26.02
N GLU A 327 29.45 -2.49 26.16
CA GLU A 327 28.13 -1.99 25.76
C GLU A 327 27.89 -2.17 24.27
N GLN A 328 28.91 -1.89 23.45
CA GLN A 328 28.86 -2.12 22.01
C GLN A 328 28.69 -3.61 21.68
N GLN A 329 29.46 -4.50 22.33
CA GLN A 329 29.32 -5.95 22.16
C GLN A 329 27.95 -6.46 22.60
N ALA A 330 27.41 -5.97 23.72
CA ALA A 330 26.09 -6.34 24.22
C ALA A 330 24.97 -5.90 23.28
N LEU A 331 25.04 -4.67 22.74
CA LEU A 331 24.08 -4.16 21.76
C LEU A 331 24.10 -5.01 20.48
N VAL A 332 25.29 -5.33 19.97
CA VAL A 332 25.44 -6.16 18.78
C VAL A 332 24.90 -7.57 19.02
N ARG A 333 25.20 -8.21 20.15
CA ARG A 333 24.62 -9.51 20.52
C ARG A 333 23.10 -9.48 20.62
N GLY A 334 22.52 -8.43 21.20
CA GLY A 334 21.07 -8.27 21.26
C GLY A 334 20.43 -8.22 19.86
N ARG A 335 21.06 -7.50 18.92
CA ARG A 335 20.60 -7.46 17.52
C ARG A 335 20.78 -8.79 16.79
N ILE A 336 21.87 -9.52 17.07
CA ILE A 336 22.10 -10.86 16.53
C ILE A 336 21.03 -11.83 17.05
N LEU A 337 20.77 -11.85 18.37
CA LEU A 337 19.73 -12.68 18.98
C LEU A 337 18.34 -12.40 18.39
N GLN A 338 18.00 -11.13 18.19
CA GLN A 338 16.74 -10.74 17.55
C GLN A 338 16.64 -11.26 16.11
N ALA A 339 17.71 -11.15 15.32
CA ALA A 339 17.72 -11.58 13.93
C ALA A 339 17.76 -13.11 13.77
N LEU A 340 18.28 -13.85 14.74
CA LEU A 340 18.24 -15.31 14.78
C LEU A 340 16.89 -15.84 15.29
N HIS A 341 16.19 -15.11 16.17
CA HIS A 341 14.83 -15.47 16.60
C HIS A 341 13.76 -15.15 15.55
N GLN A 342 14.04 -14.26 14.60
CA GLN A 342 13.18 -14.13 13.42
C GLN A 342 13.36 -15.40 12.58
N PRO A 343 12.27 -16.15 12.29
CA PRO A 343 12.37 -17.36 11.50
C PRO A 343 13.11 -17.04 10.19
N ALA A 344 14.19 -17.77 9.92
CA ALA A 344 14.85 -17.70 8.64
C ALA A 344 13.79 -17.96 7.57
N ALA A 345 13.63 -17.03 6.64
CA ALA A 345 12.63 -17.12 5.58
C ALA A 345 12.82 -18.35 4.67
N ASP A 346 13.89 -19.13 4.85
CA ASP A 346 14.19 -20.35 4.10
C ASP A 346 13.34 -21.56 4.51
N ASP A 347 12.87 -21.67 5.75
CA ASP A 347 12.23 -22.94 6.21
C ASP A 347 10.69 -22.98 6.08
N THR A 348 10.01 -21.84 5.95
CA THR A 348 8.53 -21.81 5.95
C THR A 348 7.90 -21.71 4.56
N VAL A 349 8.64 -21.30 3.54
CA VAL A 349 8.09 -21.12 2.18
C VAL A 349 8.99 -21.80 1.18
N ASP A 350 8.59 -22.99 0.73
CA ASP A 350 9.26 -23.69 -0.37
C ASP A 350 9.05 -22.90 -1.67
N LEU A 351 9.96 -21.95 -1.93
CA LEU A 351 10.00 -21.16 -3.16
C LEU A 351 10.05 -22.06 -4.41
N SER A 352 10.59 -23.28 -4.29
CA SER A 352 10.61 -24.25 -5.38
C SER A 352 9.23 -24.86 -5.62
N ALA A 353 8.45 -25.14 -4.58
CA ALA A 353 7.06 -25.58 -4.70
C ALA A 353 6.18 -24.50 -5.32
N LEU A 354 6.27 -23.25 -4.83
CA LEU A 354 5.54 -22.11 -5.41
C LEU A 354 5.88 -21.93 -6.89
N ARG A 355 7.17 -22.02 -7.26
CA ARG A 355 7.60 -21.89 -8.65
C ARG A 355 7.06 -23.02 -9.53
N ARG A 356 7.11 -24.27 -9.06
CA ARG A 356 6.52 -25.42 -9.78
C ARG A 356 5.02 -25.24 -10.01
N GLU A 357 4.30 -24.75 -9.00
CA GLU A 357 2.86 -24.53 -9.14
C GLU A 357 2.52 -23.35 -10.06
N ILE A 358 3.33 -22.27 -10.07
CA ILE A 358 3.22 -21.20 -11.06
C ILE A 358 3.39 -21.77 -12.48
N THR A 359 4.43 -22.56 -12.73
CA THR A 359 4.68 -23.15 -14.05
C THR A 359 3.52 -24.05 -14.49
N ARG A 360 3.01 -24.91 -13.60
CA ARG A 360 1.85 -25.77 -13.88
C ARG A 360 0.59 -24.96 -14.23
N LEU A 361 0.29 -23.90 -13.49
CA LEU A 361 -0.86 -23.03 -13.78
C LEU A 361 -0.66 -22.22 -15.08
N GLU A 362 0.57 -21.87 -15.43
CA GLU A 362 0.89 -21.19 -16.70
C GLU A 362 0.69 -22.09 -17.92
N GLU A 363 0.99 -23.38 -17.80
CA GLU A 363 0.70 -24.40 -18.82
C GLU A 363 -0.81 -24.59 -18.94
N HIS A 364 -1.51 -24.84 -17.83
CA HIS A 364 -2.96 -25.01 -17.85
C HIS A 364 -3.71 -23.79 -18.41
N ARG A 365 -3.26 -22.57 -18.07
CA ARG A 365 -3.81 -21.33 -18.65
C ARG A 365 -3.59 -21.27 -20.16
N ARG A 366 -2.44 -21.71 -20.67
CA ARG A 366 -2.15 -21.72 -22.10
C ARG A 366 -3.07 -22.69 -22.85
N ASP A 367 -3.29 -23.87 -22.29
CA ASP A 367 -4.19 -24.88 -22.88
C ASP A 367 -5.64 -24.36 -22.92
N LEU A 368 -6.13 -23.81 -21.80
CA LEU A 368 -7.46 -23.19 -21.74
C LEU A 368 -7.60 -22.01 -22.72
N GLN A 369 -6.56 -21.16 -22.82
CA GLN A 369 -6.54 -20.06 -23.78
C GLN A 369 -6.60 -20.57 -25.21
N HIS A 370 -5.86 -21.64 -25.54
CA HIS A 370 -5.88 -22.23 -26.86
C HIS A 370 -7.26 -22.76 -27.26
N HIS A 371 -7.96 -23.44 -26.33
CA HIS A 371 -9.34 -23.87 -26.56
C HIS A 371 -10.31 -22.70 -26.75
N VAL A 372 -10.17 -21.63 -25.98
CA VAL A 372 -11.00 -20.42 -26.14
C VAL A 372 -10.69 -19.68 -27.45
N ASP A 373 -9.43 -19.64 -27.89
CA ASP A 373 -9.01 -18.96 -29.12
C ASP A 373 -9.40 -19.74 -30.39
N GLN A 374 -9.54 -21.07 -30.31
CA GLN A 374 -10.06 -21.90 -31.40
C GLN A 374 -11.58 -21.73 -31.60
N ASP A 375 -12.30 -21.38 -30.53
CA ASP A 375 -13.74 -21.15 -30.53
C ASP A 375 -14.05 -19.65 -30.73
N ASP A 376 -13.90 -19.15 -31.95
CA ASP A 376 -14.30 -17.78 -32.32
C ASP A 376 -15.83 -17.65 -32.38
N ILE A 377 -16.44 -17.41 -31.21
CA ILE A 377 -17.88 -17.18 -31.06
C ILE A 377 -18.37 -16.08 -32.02
N ALA A 378 -17.55 -15.07 -32.31
CA ALA A 378 -17.96 -13.99 -33.21
C ALA A 378 -18.05 -14.51 -34.66
N ALA A 379 -17.05 -15.26 -35.11
CA ALA A 379 -17.10 -15.92 -36.42
C ALA A 379 -18.26 -16.91 -36.51
N GLU A 380 -18.50 -17.71 -35.47
CA GLU A 380 -19.58 -18.69 -35.45
C GLU A 380 -20.96 -18.03 -35.46
N THR A 381 -21.11 -16.92 -34.72
CA THR A 381 -22.32 -16.08 -34.73
C THR A 381 -22.55 -15.52 -36.13
N GLU A 382 -21.50 -15.01 -36.79
CA GLU A 382 -21.60 -14.50 -38.17
C GLU A 382 -21.95 -15.59 -39.19
N ILE A 383 -21.46 -16.82 -39.00
CA ILE A 383 -21.85 -17.97 -39.84
C ILE A 383 -23.35 -18.23 -39.70
N ARG A 384 -23.88 -18.33 -38.47
CA ARG A 384 -25.31 -18.59 -38.22
C ARG A 384 -26.21 -17.44 -38.70
N LEU A 385 -25.80 -16.20 -38.46
CA LEU A 385 -26.50 -15.03 -39.02
C LEU A 385 -26.46 -15.01 -40.55
N GLY A 386 -25.40 -15.51 -41.17
CA GLY A 386 -25.32 -15.71 -42.61
C GLY A 386 -26.34 -16.73 -43.14
N GLU A 387 -26.71 -17.74 -42.34
CA GLU A 387 -27.77 -18.69 -42.70
C GLU A 387 -29.15 -18.04 -42.69
N ILE A 388 -29.43 -17.28 -41.64
CA ILE A 388 -30.66 -16.49 -41.49
C ILE A 388 -30.77 -15.45 -42.62
N ALA A 389 -29.65 -14.80 -42.96
CA ALA A 389 -29.58 -13.79 -44.01
C ALA A 389 -30.00 -14.32 -45.40
N ARG A 390 -29.87 -15.63 -45.67
CA ARG A 390 -30.33 -16.23 -46.94
C ARG A 390 -31.85 -16.09 -47.09
N ASN A 391 -32.60 -16.48 -46.06
CA ASN A 391 -34.05 -16.34 -46.04
C ASN A 391 -34.44 -14.86 -46.03
N MET A 392 -33.74 -14.04 -45.24
CA MET A 392 -34.00 -12.60 -45.21
C MET A 392 -33.87 -11.95 -46.59
N THR A 393 -32.79 -12.25 -47.30
CA THR A 393 -32.54 -11.70 -48.64
C THR A 393 -33.59 -12.16 -49.65
N ALA A 394 -33.96 -13.45 -49.62
CA ALA A 394 -34.97 -13.99 -50.51
C ALA A 394 -36.34 -13.34 -50.28
N TRP A 395 -36.76 -13.22 -49.02
CA TRP A 395 -38.08 -12.66 -48.70
C TRP A 395 -38.13 -11.14 -48.83
N ALA A 396 -37.05 -10.42 -48.56
CA ALA A 396 -36.99 -8.98 -48.85
C ALA A 396 -37.19 -8.68 -50.35
N ARG A 397 -36.65 -9.53 -51.24
CA ARG A 397 -36.89 -9.43 -52.69
C ARG A 397 -38.31 -9.84 -53.08
N GLU A 398 -38.85 -10.89 -52.46
CA GLU A 398 -40.24 -11.33 -52.68
C GLU A 398 -41.25 -10.25 -52.31
N LEU A 399 -40.98 -9.48 -51.25
CA LEU A 399 -41.78 -8.35 -50.82
C LEU A 399 -41.49 -7.05 -51.61
N GLY A 400 -40.47 -7.02 -52.47
CA GLY A 400 -40.10 -5.83 -53.23
C GLY A 400 -39.58 -4.67 -52.36
N LEU A 401 -38.92 -4.97 -51.24
CA LEU A 401 -38.44 -3.93 -50.31
C LEU A 401 -37.34 -3.06 -50.95
N GLU A 402 -37.27 -1.80 -50.53
CA GLU A 402 -36.29 -0.85 -51.05
C GLU A 402 -34.86 -1.38 -50.87
N HIS A 403 -34.07 -1.33 -51.94
CA HIS A 403 -32.71 -1.86 -52.07
C HIS A 403 -32.57 -3.40 -52.07
N ALA A 404 -33.63 -4.20 -51.86
CA ALA A 404 -33.52 -5.66 -51.82
C ALA A 404 -33.08 -6.29 -53.16
N ASP A 405 -33.51 -5.72 -54.29
CA ASP A 405 -33.17 -6.20 -55.64
C ASP A 405 -31.68 -6.06 -55.97
N THR A 406 -31.03 -5.03 -55.40
CA THR A 406 -29.60 -4.75 -55.62
C THR A 406 -28.73 -5.21 -54.44
N ALA A 407 -29.34 -5.77 -53.39
CA ALA A 407 -28.65 -6.28 -52.22
C ALA A 407 -27.85 -7.55 -52.57
N ASP A 408 -26.62 -7.63 -52.10
CA ASP A 408 -25.86 -8.88 -52.04
C ASP A 408 -26.44 -9.77 -50.94
N ASP A 409 -26.68 -9.20 -49.75
CA ASP A 409 -27.37 -9.84 -48.62
C ASP A 409 -28.09 -8.82 -47.72
N VAL A 410 -29.22 -9.24 -47.17
CA VAL A 410 -29.97 -8.57 -46.10
C VAL A 410 -29.74 -9.37 -44.82
N ARG A 411 -29.19 -8.75 -43.78
CA ARG A 411 -28.78 -9.46 -42.56
C ARG A 411 -29.00 -8.65 -41.30
N ILE A 412 -28.99 -9.32 -40.16
CA ILE A 412 -28.94 -8.68 -38.84
C ILE A 412 -27.47 -8.46 -38.47
N SER A 413 -27.13 -7.26 -38.02
CA SER A 413 -25.78 -6.98 -37.51
C SER A 413 -25.68 -7.33 -36.03
N PRO A 414 -24.72 -8.18 -35.59
CA PRO A 414 -24.57 -8.53 -34.17
C PRO A 414 -24.08 -7.35 -33.31
N THR A 415 -23.51 -6.31 -33.94
CA THR A 415 -23.03 -5.11 -33.25
C THR A 415 -24.15 -4.13 -32.93
N THR A 416 -25.04 -3.88 -33.90
CA THR A 416 -26.14 -2.89 -33.76
C THR A 416 -27.47 -3.55 -33.41
N LEU A 417 -27.59 -4.87 -33.50
CA LEU A 417 -28.83 -5.62 -33.33
C LEU A 417 -29.97 -5.04 -34.18
N ASN A 418 -29.67 -4.76 -35.45
CA ASN A 418 -30.63 -4.21 -36.40
C ASN A 418 -30.32 -4.70 -37.82
N VAL A 419 -31.30 -4.59 -38.72
CA VAL A 419 -31.20 -4.98 -40.13
C VAL A 419 -30.27 -4.05 -40.88
N VAL A 420 -29.51 -4.67 -41.77
CA VAL A 420 -28.55 -4.02 -42.65
C VAL A 420 -28.65 -4.66 -44.02
N VAL A 421 -28.77 -3.82 -45.04
CA VAL A 421 -28.70 -4.22 -46.44
C VAL A 421 -27.29 -3.98 -46.94
N ARG A 422 -26.61 -5.02 -47.40
CA ARG A 422 -25.28 -4.90 -48.01
C ARG A 422 -25.43 -4.99 -49.52
N THR A 423 -24.91 -4.00 -50.23
CA THR A 423 -24.83 -3.94 -51.69
C THR A 423 -23.36 -3.88 -52.09
N SER A 424 -23.07 -3.96 -53.39
CA SER A 424 -21.70 -3.89 -53.93
C SER A 424 -20.96 -2.63 -53.44
N GLY A 425 -20.16 -2.80 -52.37
CA GLY A 425 -19.33 -1.75 -51.78
C GLY A 425 -19.99 -0.86 -50.73
N ARG A 426 -21.27 -1.05 -50.37
CA ARG A 426 -21.96 -0.24 -49.36
C ARG A 426 -22.75 -1.08 -48.36
N ARG A 427 -22.74 -0.63 -47.10
CA ARG A 427 -23.61 -1.11 -46.02
C ARG A 427 -24.67 -0.04 -45.76
N ILE A 428 -25.94 -0.36 -45.94
CA ILE A 428 -27.09 0.54 -45.73
C ILE A 428 -27.81 0.05 -44.46
N PRO A 429 -27.68 0.74 -43.32
CA PRO A 429 -28.47 0.42 -42.13
C PRO A 429 -29.95 0.81 -42.36
N LEU A 430 -30.86 0.15 -41.64
CA LEU A 430 -32.31 0.35 -41.80
C LEU A 430 -32.76 1.81 -41.59
N ASP A 431 -32.09 2.56 -40.72
CA ASP A 431 -32.35 3.99 -40.45
C ASP A 431 -32.11 4.93 -41.65
N GLN A 432 -31.43 4.44 -42.70
CA GLN A 432 -31.18 5.16 -43.96
C GLN A 432 -32.12 4.74 -45.10
N ILE A 433 -33.00 3.78 -44.85
CA ILE A 433 -33.99 3.31 -45.81
C ILE A 433 -35.32 3.95 -45.41
N GLY A 434 -36.02 4.63 -46.30
CA GLY A 434 -37.44 4.98 -46.09
C GLY A 434 -38.32 3.95 -46.80
N SER A 435 -39.64 3.88 -46.66
CA SER A 435 -40.58 4.51 -45.75
C SER A 435 -40.97 3.55 -44.60
N ALA A 436 -42.01 3.86 -43.82
CA ALA A 436 -42.48 3.02 -42.73
C ALA A 436 -42.90 1.61 -43.18
N ASP A 437 -43.41 1.48 -44.41
CA ASP A 437 -43.67 0.19 -45.06
C ASP A 437 -42.41 -0.67 -45.18
N ASN A 438 -41.26 -0.10 -45.58
CA ASN A 438 -39.99 -0.79 -45.67
C ASN A 438 -39.47 -1.21 -44.30
N TRP A 439 -39.62 -0.37 -43.26
CA TRP A 439 -39.24 -0.72 -41.89
C TRP A 439 -39.99 -1.96 -41.41
N ILE A 440 -41.32 -1.95 -41.54
CA ILE A 440 -42.17 -3.10 -41.22
C ILE A 440 -41.76 -4.33 -42.03
N GLY A 441 -41.54 -4.17 -43.34
CA GLY A 441 -41.13 -5.25 -44.23
C GLY A 441 -39.82 -5.90 -43.77
N TYR A 442 -38.80 -5.10 -43.45
CA TYR A 442 -37.52 -5.59 -42.96
C TYR A 442 -37.63 -6.23 -41.57
N HIS A 443 -38.48 -5.71 -40.68
CA HIS A 443 -38.78 -6.32 -39.39
C HIS A 443 -39.41 -7.70 -39.55
N LEU A 444 -40.46 -7.79 -40.37
CA LEU A 444 -41.15 -9.05 -40.66
C LEU A 444 -40.18 -10.10 -41.18
N VAL A 445 -39.40 -9.73 -42.19
CA VAL A 445 -38.42 -10.61 -42.81
C VAL A 445 -37.36 -11.07 -41.80
N ALA A 446 -36.81 -10.17 -40.99
CA ALA A 446 -35.79 -10.50 -39.99
C ALA A 446 -36.33 -11.43 -38.90
N HIS A 447 -37.49 -11.11 -38.34
CA HIS A 447 -38.11 -11.86 -37.27
C HIS A 447 -38.60 -13.24 -37.71
N LEU A 448 -39.26 -13.33 -38.86
CA LEU A 448 -39.68 -14.60 -39.42
C LEU A 448 -38.48 -15.50 -39.72
N ALA A 449 -37.36 -14.93 -40.20
CA ALA A 449 -36.18 -15.71 -40.55
C ALA A 449 -35.48 -16.23 -39.30
N LEU A 450 -35.41 -15.40 -38.25
CA LEU A 450 -34.92 -15.81 -36.92
C LEU A 450 -35.76 -16.94 -36.33
N HIS A 451 -37.09 -16.82 -36.32
CA HIS A 451 -37.95 -17.83 -35.70
C HIS A 451 -37.97 -19.14 -36.47
N LEU A 452 -37.95 -19.07 -37.80
CA LEU A 452 -37.77 -20.26 -38.63
C LEU A 452 -36.44 -20.95 -38.30
N TYR A 453 -35.34 -20.19 -38.20
CA TYR A 453 -34.05 -20.71 -37.79
C TYR A 453 -34.09 -21.35 -36.39
N PHE A 454 -34.73 -20.70 -35.42
CA PHE A 454 -34.86 -21.26 -34.06
C PHE A 454 -35.62 -22.58 -34.04
N VAL A 455 -36.65 -22.72 -34.88
CA VAL A 455 -37.39 -23.98 -35.04
C VAL A 455 -36.52 -25.04 -35.72
N GLU A 456 -35.94 -24.74 -36.88
CA GLU A 456 -35.14 -25.68 -37.68
C GLU A 456 -33.91 -26.19 -36.92
N GLN A 457 -33.27 -25.32 -36.13
CA GLN A 457 -32.08 -25.66 -35.35
C GLN A 457 -32.39 -26.04 -33.89
N GLN A 458 -33.67 -26.22 -33.54
CA GLN A 458 -34.14 -26.60 -32.21
C GLN A 458 -33.55 -25.73 -31.09
N ARG A 459 -33.51 -24.41 -31.33
CA ARG A 459 -32.94 -23.45 -30.39
C ARG A 459 -33.92 -23.16 -29.24
N PRO A 460 -33.41 -22.88 -28.02
CA PRO A 460 -34.23 -22.71 -26.83
C PRO A 460 -34.83 -21.30 -26.72
N VAL A 461 -35.56 -20.89 -27.75
CA VAL A 461 -36.34 -19.66 -27.84
C VAL A 461 -37.81 -20.07 -27.98
N PRO A 462 -38.78 -19.40 -27.35
CA PRO A 462 -40.19 -19.69 -27.59
C PRO A 462 -40.50 -19.64 -29.08
N HIS A 463 -41.12 -20.71 -29.60
CA HIS A 463 -41.49 -20.79 -31.01
C HIS A 463 -42.80 -20.05 -31.30
N PHE A 464 -42.88 -18.81 -30.83
CA PHE A 464 -43.94 -17.89 -31.21
C PHE A 464 -43.38 -16.49 -31.44
N ILE A 465 -44.08 -15.72 -32.27
CA ILE A 465 -43.89 -14.28 -32.38
C ILE A 465 -45.23 -13.56 -32.44
N MET A 466 -45.32 -12.42 -31.75
CA MET A 466 -46.47 -11.52 -31.78
C MET A 466 -46.12 -10.21 -32.47
N PHE A 467 -46.87 -9.89 -33.53
CA PHE A 467 -46.82 -8.61 -34.23
C PHE A 467 -48.06 -7.79 -33.91
N ASP A 468 -47.87 -6.58 -33.40
CA ASP A 468 -48.94 -5.64 -33.14
C ASP A 468 -49.06 -4.61 -34.26
N GLN A 469 -50.19 -4.65 -34.96
CA GLN A 469 -50.58 -3.81 -36.10
C GLN A 469 -49.56 -3.73 -37.25
N PRO A 470 -49.14 -4.88 -37.84
CA PRO A 470 -48.17 -4.89 -38.93
C PRO A 470 -48.67 -4.23 -40.23
N SER A 471 -49.95 -3.90 -40.37
CA SER A 471 -50.48 -3.18 -41.54
C SER A 471 -50.56 -1.65 -41.38
N GLN A 472 -50.22 -1.09 -40.22
CA GLN A 472 -50.50 0.32 -39.92
C GLN A 472 -49.91 1.33 -40.92
N ALA A 473 -48.70 1.09 -41.44
CA ALA A 473 -48.06 2.02 -42.38
C ALA A 473 -48.89 2.26 -43.65
N PHE A 474 -49.77 1.31 -44.00
CA PHE A 474 -50.67 1.39 -45.14
C PHE A 474 -52.03 1.99 -44.79
N PHE A 475 -52.36 2.08 -43.49
CA PHE A 475 -53.67 2.53 -42.99
C PHE A 475 -53.53 3.44 -41.76
N PRO A 476 -52.99 4.66 -41.91
CA PRO A 476 -52.71 5.56 -40.79
C PRO A 476 -53.95 6.19 -40.10
N GLU A 477 -55.18 5.88 -40.52
CA GLU A 477 -56.43 6.38 -39.90
C GLU A 477 -57.16 5.30 -39.08
N GLU A 478 -57.84 5.70 -37.99
CA GLU A 478 -58.66 4.81 -37.13
C GLU A 478 -59.94 4.27 -37.80
N HIS A 479 -60.10 4.44 -39.12
CA HIS A 479 -61.26 3.96 -39.85
C HIS A 479 -61.07 2.50 -40.30
N VAL A 480 -62.12 1.70 -40.17
CA VAL A 480 -62.16 0.35 -40.74
C VAL A 480 -62.11 0.47 -42.25
N HIS A 481 -61.00 0.04 -42.86
CA HIS A 481 -60.86 0.00 -44.29
C HIS A 481 -61.26 -1.37 -44.83
N ASP A 482 -62.32 -1.42 -45.64
CA ASP A 482 -62.63 -2.61 -46.42
C ASP A 482 -61.82 -2.60 -47.73
N ALA A 483 -61.47 -3.79 -48.23
CA ALA A 483 -60.74 -3.97 -49.49
C ALA A 483 -61.43 -3.35 -50.73
N ALA A 484 -62.68 -2.88 -50.58
CA ALA A 484 -63.47 -2.27 -51.65
C ALA A 484 -63.28 -0.73 -51.79
N THR A 485 -62.64 -0.04 -50.82
CA THR A 485 -62.64 1.43 -50.75
C THR A 485 -61.27 2.13 -50.84
N LEU A 486 -60.17 1.39 -51.03
CA LEU A 486 -58.80 1.95 -51.04
C LEU A 486 -58.00 1.56 -52.31
N GLU A 487 -56.85 2.23 -52.51
CA GLU A 487 -55.91 1.97 -53.61
C GLU A 487 -55.39 0.51 -53.57
N ASP A 488 -55.32 -0.12 -54.74
CA ASP A 488 -55.02 -1.56 -54.88
C ASP A 488 -53.58 -1.91 -54.41
N ALA A 489 -52.65 -0.95 -54.46
CA ALA A 489 -51.24 -1.16 -54.10
C ALA A 489 -51.02 -1.38 -52.59
N ASP A 490 -51.68 -0.61 -51.73
CA ASP A 490 -51.56 -0.75 -50.26
C ASP A 490 -52.09 -2.11 -49.79
N TRP A 491 -53.23 -2.55 -50.35
CA TRP A 491 -53.75 -3.89 -50.08
C TRP A 491 -52.89 -5.01 -50.64
N GLN A 492 -52.16 -4.79 -51.74
CA GLN A 492 -51.21 -5.76 -52.26
C GLN A 492 -50.03 -5.96 -51.31
N ALA A 493 -49.48 -4.89 -50.74
CA ALA A 493 -48.40 -4.99 -49.75
C ALA A 493 -48.85 -5.74 -48.48
N VAL A 494 -50.03 -5.40 -47.95
CA VAL A 494 -50.61 -6.08 -46.78
C VAL A 494 -50.86 -7.56 -47.06
N ARG A 495 -51.41 -7.90 -48.23
CA ARG A 495 -51.55 -9.31 -48.66
C ARG A 495 -50.21 -10.02 -48.75
N ALA A 496 -49.17 -9.37 -49.26
CA ALA A 496 -47.83 -9.94 -49.36
C ALA A 496 -47.24 -10.23 -47.97
N TYR A 497 -47.41 -9.32 -47.01
CA TYR A 497 -46.92 -9.48 -45.63
C TYR A 497 -47.57 -10.66 -44.94
N TYR A 498 -48.90 -10.73 -44.96
CA TYR A 498 -49.63 -11.86 -44.38
C TYR A 498 -49.37 -13.17 -45.11
N HIS A 499 -49.20 -13.14 -46.44
CA HIS A 499 -48.83 -14.32 -47.21
C HIS A 499 -47.44 -14.85 -46.80
N LEU A 500 -46.47 -13.96 -46.59
CA LEU A 500 -45.14 -14.34 -46.09
C LEU A 500 -45.24 -15.00 -44.70
N MET A 501 -46.01 -14.41 -43.78
CA MET A 501 -46.25 -15.02 -42.46
C MET A 501 -46.83 -16.43 -42.58
N HIS A 502 -47.89 -16.60 -43.40
CA HIS A 502 -48.53 -17.89 -43.63
C HIS A 502 -47.57 -18.91 -44.25
N LYS A 503 -46.77 -18.48 -45.23
CA LYS A 503 -45.74 -19.31 -45.87
C LYS A 503 -44.73 -19.82 -44.85
N VAL A 504 -44.24 -18.96 -43.97
CA VAL A 504 -43.24 -19.33 -42.94
C VAL A 504 -43.84 -20.26 -41.89
N VAL A 505 -45.08 -20.01 -41.42
CA VAL A 505 -45.78 -20.93 -40.50
C VAL A 505 -46.00 -22.30 -41.13
N THR A 506 -46.37 -22.33 -42.42
CA THR A 506 -46.54 -23.58 -43.17
C THR A 506 -45.20 -24.32 -43.33
N GLN A 507 -44.12 -23.58 -43.62
CA GLN A 507 -42.76 -24.14 -43.71
C GLN A 507 -42.27 -24.70 -42.37
N ALA A 508 -42.67 -24.11 -41.25
CA ALA A 508 -42.35 -24.59 -39.91
C ALA A 508 -43.19 -25.81 -39.47
N GLU A 509 -44.08 -26.34 -40.32
CA GLU A 509 -44.86 -27.57 -40.08
C GLU A 509 -45.64 -27.56 -38.73
N GLY A 510 -46.14 -26.39 -38.32
CA GLY A 510 -46.88 -26.24 -37.07
C GLY A 510 -46.00 -26.10 -35.81
N HIS A 511 -44.67 -26.05 -35.95
CA HIS A 511 -43.74 -25.79 -34.86
C HIS A 511 -43.51 -24.30 -34.58
N LEU A 512 -44.08 -23.39 -35.37
CA LEU A 512 -44.04 -21.94 -35.15
C LEU A 512 -45.46 -21.36 -35.07
N GLN A 513 -45.71 -20.53 -34.07
CA GLN A 513 -46.93 -19.73 -33.97
C GLN A 513 -46.64 -18.26 -34.32
N VAL A 514 -47.38 -17.70 -35.27
CA VAL A 514 -47.38 -16.25 -35.53
C VAL A 514 -48.72 -15.69 -35.09
N ILE A 515 -48.69 -14.68 -34.23
CA ILE A 515 -49.85 -13.98 -33.70
C ILE A 515 -49.80 -12.55 -34.25
N ALA A 516 -50.85 -12.12 -34.93
CA ALA A 516 -50.97 -10.75 -35.41
C ALA A 516 -52.27 -10.11 -34.89
N THR A 517 -52.17 -8.92 -34.32
CA THR A 517 -53.32 -8.07 -33.97
C THR A 517 -53.40 -6.93 -34.97
N ASP A 518 -54.49 -6.80 -35.72
CA ASP A 518 -54.54 -5.86 -36.84
C ASP A 518 -55.98 -5.49 -37.23
N HIS A 519 -56.13 -4.40 -37.99
CA HIS A 519 -57.39 -4.00 -38.61
C HIS A 519 -57.59 -4.60 -40.01
N ALA A 520 -56.54 -5.18 -40.61
CA ALA A 520 -56.57 -5.78 -41.93
C ALA A 520 -57.65 -6.89 -42.04
N HIS A 521 -58.49 -6.79 -43.07
CA HIS A 521 -59.61 -7.70 -43.29
C HIS A 521 -59.65 -8.25 -44.73
N LEU A 522 -58.91 -9.34 -44.99
CA LEU A 522 -58.77 -9.95 -46.31
C LEU A 522 -59.90 -10.95 -46.63
N VAL A 523 -61.13 -10.45 -46.81
CA VAL A 523 -62.35 -11.28 -46.99
C VAL A 523 -62.24 -12.26 -48.16
N SER A 524 -61.56 -11.88 -49.24
CA SER A 524 -61.41 -12.70 -50.44
C SER A 524 -60.35 -13.81 -50.33
N THR A 525 -59.62 -13.89 -49.21
CA THR A 525 -58.50 -14.83 -49.01
C THR A 525 -58.88 -15.95 -48.03
N PRO A 526 -59.12 -17.20 -48.49
CA PRO A 526 -59.65 -18.27 -47.63
C PRO A 526 -58.81 -18.62 -46.42
N TRP A 527 -57.50 -18.85 -46.61
CA TRP A 527 -56.60 -19.21 -45.51
C TRP A 527 -56.50 -18.10 -44.46
N PHE A 528 -56.62 -16.83 -44.86
CA PHE A 528 -56.58 -15.70 -43.93
C PHE A 528 -57.81 -15.71 -43.04
N ARG A 529 -59.01 -15.87 -43.62
CA ARG A 529 -60.25 -15.99 -42.86
C ARG A 529 -60.22 -17.18 -41.89
N ASP A 530 -59.68 -18.31 -42.32
CA ASP A 530 -59.58 -19.51 -41.47
C ASP A 530 -58.60 -19.30 -40.30
N ALA A 531 -57.64 -18.38 -40.44
CA ALA A 531 -56.70 -17.99 -39.40
C ALA A 531 -57.23 -16.90 -38.44
N VAL A 532 -58.37 -16.26 -38.74
CA VAL A 532 -58.97 -15.25 -37.85
C VAL A 532 -59.59 -15.94 -36.63
N VAL A 533 -58.95 -15.79 -35.47
CA VAL A 533 -59.41 -16.38 -34.20
C VAL A 533 -60.49 -15.53 -33.52
N ALA A 534 -60.36 -14.21 -33.59
CA ALA A 534 -61.30 -13.26 -33.00
C ALA A 534 -61.42 -12.02 -33.88
N ASN A 535 -62.61 -11.43 -33.91
CA ASN A 535 -62.89 -10.18 -34.62
C ASN A 535 -63.56 -9.21 -33.65
N TRP A 536 -62.78 -8.26 -33.13
CA TRP A 536 -63.25 -7.29 -32.14
C TRP A 536 -63.94 -6.12 -32.85
N ARG A 537 -65.24 -6.28 -33.12
CA ARG A 537 -66.12 -5.28 -33.74
C ARG A 537 -67.43 -5.20 -32.96
N ASP A 538 -68.20 -4.14 -33.19
CA ASP A 538 -69.59 -4.01 -32.72
C ASP A 538 -69.79 -4.15 -31.20
N GLY A 539 -68.81 -3.72 -30.39
CA GLY A 539 -68.86 -3.76 -28.92
C GLY A 539 -68.08 -4.91 -28.29
N ASP A 540 -67.60 -5.88 -29.08
CA ASP A 540 -66.60 -6.85 -28.64
C ASP A 540 -65.21 -6.22 -28.67
N ALA A 541 -64.44 -6.43 -27.60
CA ALA A 541 -63.09 -5.89 -27.42
C ALA A 541 -62.14 -6.96 -26.88
N LEU A 542 -60.84 -6.83 -27.19
CA LEU A 542 -59.80 -7.70 -26.65
C LEU A 542 -59.80 -7.70 -25.11
N ILE A 543 -59.95 -6.51 -24.51
CA ILE A 543 -60.25 -6.37 -23.08
C ILE A 543 -61.77 -6.41 -22.93
N GLN A 544 -62.31 -7.52 -22.43
CA GLN A 544 -63.75 -7.67 -22.23
C GLN A 544 -64.26 -6.62 -21.23
N ALA A 545 -65.40 -5.98 -21.54
CA ALA A 545 -66.01 -4.98 -20.66
C ALA A 545 -66.31 -5.53 -19.24
N SER A 546 -66.57 -6.83 -19.14
CA SER A 546 -66.76 -7.53 -17.85
C SER A 546 -65.51 -7.50 -16.96
N TRP A 547 -64.31 -7.37 -17.50
CA TRP A 547 -63.07 -7.32 -16.73
C TRP A 547 -62.84 -5.95 -16.07
N LEU A 548 -63.43 -4.89 -16.62
CA LEU A 548 -63.34 -3.52 -16.10
C LEU A 548 -64.41 -3.22 -15.04
N ALA A 549 -65.41 -4.10 -14.89
CA ALA A 549 -66.56 -3.90 -14.02
C ALA A 549 -66.32 -4.32 -12.55
N HIS A 550 -65.08 -4.61 -12.16
CA HIS A 550 -64.71 -5.07 -10.82
C HIS A 550 -63.56 -4.27 -10.20
#